data_AF-A0A7J4QM66-F1
#
_entry.id   AF-A0A7J4QM66-F1
#
_cell.length_a   1.000
_cell.length_b   1.000
_cell.length_c   1.000
_cell.angle_alpha   90.00
_cell.angle_beta   90.00
_cell.angle_gamma   90.00
#
_symmetry.space_group_name_H-M   'P 1'
#
loop_
_entity.id
_entity.type
_entity.pdbx_description
1 polymer ?
#
loop_
_entity_poly.entity_id
_entity_poly.type
_entity_poly.pdbx_seq_one_letter_code
_entity_poly.pdbx_strand_id
1 'polypeptide(L)'
;MQLTNQKRLAAKILGCGVHRVWINSDYIDMVASAVQTEDIREFIDQGIIKAKAVQGTSRVRARVRLEQKRKGRRKGQGKRQGTA
;
A
#
# COMPACT_ATOMS: atom_id res chain seq x y z
N MET A 1 -17.46 -15.38 -9.51
CA MET A 1 -16.28 -16.15 -9.04
C MET A 1 -15.74 -15.53 -7.75
N GLN A 2 -15.29 -16.34 -6.79
CA GLN A 2 -14.81 -15.87 -5.48
C GLN A 2 -13.29 -16.10 -5.36
N LEU A 3 -12.50 -15.01 -5.29
CA LEU A 3 -11.03 -15.03 -5.16
C LEU A 3 -10.55 -14.71 -3.73
N THR A 4 -11.46 -14.74 -2.75
CA THR A 4 -11.20 -14.28 -1.38
C THR A 4 -10.11 -15.12 -0.70
N ASN A 5 -10.14 -16.44 -0.89
CA ASN A 5 -9.13 -17.35 -0.34
C ASN A 5 -7.76 -17.15 -0.98
N GLN A 6 -7.70 -17.06 -2.31
CA GLN A 6 -6.46 -16.86 -3.05
C GLN A 6 -5.83 -15.51 -2.70
N LYS A 7 -6.63 -14.43 -2.61
CA LYS A 7 -6.14 -13.13 -2.15
C LYS A 7 -5.62 -13.17 -0.72
N ARG A 8 -6.27 -13.92 0.18
CA ARG A 8 -5.80 -14.09 1.57
C ARG A 8 -4.48 -14.85 1.64
N LEU A 9 -4.33 -15.90 0.83
CA LEU A 9 -3.10 -16.70 0.77
C LEU A 9 -1.94 -15.91 0.17
N ALA A 10 -2.18 -15.26 -0.97
CA ALA A 10 -1.22 -14.35 -1.61
C ALA A 10 -0.78 -13.22 -0.67
N ALA A 11 -1.70 -12.62 0.07
CA ALA A 11 -1.40 -11.58 1.06
C ALA A 11 -0.45 -12.09 2.16
N LYS A 12 -0.67 -13.32 2.65
CA LYS A 12 0.20 -13.95 3.65
C LYS A 12 1.60 -14.22 3.11
N ILE A 13 1.72 -14.69 1.87
CA ILE A 13 3.01 -14.98 1.22
C ILE A 13 3.77 -13.67 0.92
N LEU A 14 3.08 -12.65 0.40
CA LEU A 14 3.67 -11.36 0.02
C LEU A 14 3.92 -10.42 1.22
N GLY A 15 3.46 -10.78 2.42
CA GLY A 15 3.60 -9.94 3.62
C GLY A 15 2.86 -8.60 3.52
N CYS A 16 1.75 -8.53 2.76
CA CYS A 16 0.98 -7.31 2.56
C CYS A 16 -0.49 -7.48 2.93
N GLY A 17 -1.22 -6.39 3.11
CA GLY A 17 -2.68 -6.45 3.32
C GLY A 17 -3.43 -6.98 2.09
N VAL A 18 -4.55 -7.67 2.30
CA VAL A 18 -5.36 -8.30 1.24
C VAL A 18 -5.76 -7.33 0.13
N HIS A 19 -6.04 -6.07 0.47
CA HIS A 19 -6.41 -5.03 -0.51
C HIS A 19 -5.25 -4.58 -1.41
N ARG A 20 -3.99 -4.85 -1.01
CA ARG A 20 -2.81 -4.57 -1.83
C ARG A 20 -2.50 -5.69 -2.82
N VAL A 21 -3.12 -6.86 -2.70
CA VAL A 21 -2.95 -7.93 -3.69
C VAL A 21 -3.66 -7.55 -4.98
N TRP A 22 -2.89 -7.43 -6.04
CA TRP A 22 -3.34 -7.26 -7.41
C TRP A 22 -3.22 -8.58 -8.14
N ILE A 23 -4.23 -8.89 -8.97
CA ILE A 23 -4.30 -10.09 -9.79
C ILE A 23 -4.58 -9.60 -11.21
N ASN A 24 -3.87 -10.16 -12.20
CA ASN A 24 -4.12 -9.88 -13.59
C ASN A 24 -5.52 -10.37 -14.01
N SER A 25 -6.31 -9.49 -14.63
CA SER A 25 -7.68 -9.76 -15.04
C SER A 25 -7.78 -10.89 -16.08
N ASP A 26 -6.78 -11.02 -16.95
CA ASP A 26 -6.81 -11.99 -18.06
C ASP A 26 -6.64 -13.44 -17.58
N TYR A 27 -6.15 -13.65 -16.36
CA TYR A 27 -5.85 -14.95 -15.78
C TYR A 27 -6.69 -15.27 -14.54
N ILE A 28 -7.80 -14.55 -14.33
CA ILE A 28 -8.66 -14.70 -13.14
C ILE A 28 -9.14 -16.15 -12.97
N ASP A 29 -9.51 -16.82 -14.06
CA ASP A 29 -10.07 -18.17 -14.01
C ASP A 29 -9.01 -19.20 -13.59
N MET A 30 -7.79 -19.05 -14.10
CA MET A 30 -6.65 -19.86 -13.71
C MET A 30 -6.33 -19.67 -12.22
N VAL A 31 -6.26 -18.42 -11.76
CA VAL A 31 -6.02 -18.13 -10.34
C VAL A 31 -7.15 -18.66 -9.46
N ALA A 32 -8.40 -18.64 -9.93
CA ALA A 32 -9.54 -19.17 -9.16
C ALA A 32 -9.47 -20.70 -8.99
N SER A 33 -8.88 -21.44 -9.94
CA SER A 33 -8.66 -22.88 -9.84
C SER A 33 -7.54 -23.28 -8.88
N ALA A 34 -6.71 -22.31 -8.46
CA ALA A 34 -5.60 -22.54 -7.54
C ALA A 34 -6.09 -22.92 -6.15
N VAL A 35 -5.60 -24.05 -5.64
CA VAL A 35 -5.94 -24.56 -4.30
C VAL A 35 -4.71 -24.57 -3.39
N GLN A 36 -3.54 -24.89 -3.94
CA GLN A 36 -2.32 -25.04 -3.14
C GLN A 36 -1.61 -23.70 -2.96
N THR A 37 -0.79 -23.65 -1.91
CA THR A 37 0.06 -22.47 -1.64
C THR A 37 1.16 -22.33 -2.68
N GLU A 38 1.62 -23.45 -3.24
CA GLU A 38 2.67 -23.47 -4.26
C GLU A 38 2.19 -22.85 -5.58
N ASP A 39 0.97 -23.16 -6.03
CA ASP A 39 0.35 -22.52 -7.20
C ASP A 39 0.36 -20.99 -7.08
N ILE A 40 0.05 -20.46 -5.90
CA ILE A 40 0.05 -19.02 -5.64
C ILE A 40 1.47 -18.44 -5.68
N ARG A 41 2.50 -19.19 -5.24
CA ARG A 41 3.91 -18.76 -5.37
C ARG A 41 4.31 -18.68 -6.84
N GLU A 42 3.95 -19.69 -7.63
CA GLU A 42 4.24 -19.70 -9.06
C GLU A 42 3.57 -18.52 -9.78
N PHE A 43 2.31 -18.21 -9.46
CA PHE A 43 1.64 -17.03 -10.03
C PHE A 43 2.23 -15.69 -9.58
N ILE A 44 2.85 -15.64 -8.40
CA ILE A 44 3.61 -14.47 -7.95
C ILE A 44 4.89 -14.34 -8.79
N ASP A 45 5.61 -15.43 -9.00
CA ASP A 45 6.86 -15.45 -9.76
C ASP A 45 6.64 -15.13 -11.25
N GLN A 46 5.57 -15.66 -11.84
CA GLN A 46 5.10 -15.31 -13.19
C GLN A 46 4.55 -13.87 -13.28
N GLY A 47 4.34 -13.20 -12.14
CA GLY A 47 3.87 -11.82 -12.08
C GLY A 47 2.38 -11.63 -12.38
N ILE A 48 1.60 -12.71 -12.34
CA ILE A 48 0.13 -12.71 -12.43
C ILE A 48 -0.47 -12.13 -11.15
N ILE A 49 0.15 -12.45 -10.00
CA ILE A 49 -0.20 -11.89 -8.70
C ILE A 49 0.93 -10.96 -8.24
N LYS A 50 0.60 -9.73 -7.84
CA LYS A 50 1.58 -8.73 -7.37
C LYS A 50 1.08 -7.96 -6.16
N ALA A 51 2.00 -7.48 -5.33
CA ALA A 51 1.69 -6.50 -4.30
C ALA A 51 1.72 -5.09 -4.89
N LYS A 52 0.60 -4.36 -4.80
CA LYS A 52 0.57 -2.92 -5.12
C LYS A 52 1.51 -2.15 -4.19
N ALA A 53 2.17 -1.13 -4.71
CA ALA A 53 2.97 -0.22 -3.92
C ALA A 53 2.12 0.43 -2.80
N VAL A 54 2.75 0.70 -1.66
CA VAL A 54 2.10 1.43 -0.56
C VAL A 54 1.89 2.87 -1.00
N GLN A 55 0.68 3.40 -0.81
CA GLN A 55 0.44 4.82 -1.02
C GLN A 55 1.12 5.63 0.09
N GLY A 56 2.23 6.28 -0.25
CA GLY A 56 2.95 7.18 0.65
C GLY A 56 2.38 8.60 0.63
N THR A 57 2.40 9.28 1.78
CA THR A 57 2.10 10.72 1.83
C THR A 57 3.37 11.55 1.59
N SER A 58 3.33 12.45 0.60
CA SER A 58 4.48 13.31 0.30
C SER A 58 4.78 14.28 1.45
N ARG A 59 6.04 14.28 1.90
CA ARG A 59 6.53 15.14 2.99
C ARG A 59 7.12 16.47 2.52
N VAL A 60 7.21 16.74 1.22
CA VAL A 60 7.89 17.93 0.67
C VAL A 60 7.31 19.22 1.27
N ARG A 61 5.99 19.42 1.18
CA ARG A 61 5.32 20.62 1.73
C ARG A 61 5.46 20.74 3.25
N ALA A 62 5.41 19.60 3.95
CA ALA A 62 5.59 19.57 5.40
C ALA A 62 7.02 19.95 5.80
N ARG A 63 8.04 19.45 5.08
CA ARG A 63 9.46 19.78 5.29
C ARG A 63 9.74 21.25 5.01
N VAL A 64 9.24 21.80 3.90
CA VAL A 64 9.36 23.24 3.59
C VAL A 64 8.72 24.08 4.70
N ARG A 65 7.51 23.73 5.18
CA ARG A 65 6.87 24.44 6.29
C ARG A 65 7.69 24.35 7.58
N LEU A 66 8.28 23.19 7.88
CA LEU A 66 9.13 22.98 9.05
C LEU A 66 10.39 23.84 8.99
N GLU A 67 11.05 23.92 7.84
CA GLU A 67 12.22 24.77 7.63
C GLU A 67 11.90 26.26 7.84
N GLN A 68 10.77 26.74 7.30
CA GLN A 68 10.30 28.10 7.54
C GLN A 68 10.03 28.36 9.03
N LYS A 69 9.42 27.40 9.74
CA LYS A 69 9.21 27.46 11.20
C LYS A 69 10.52 27.48 11.99
N ARG A 70 11.55 26.74 11.54
CA ARG A 70 12.88 26.74 12.15
C ARG A 70 13.56 28.11 12.00
N LYS A 71 13.38 28.77 10.85
CA LYS A 71 13.81 30.16 10.58
C LYS A 71 12.99 31.23 11.34
N GLY A 72 12.12 30.85 12.28
CA GLY A 72 11.29 31.78 13.06
C GLY A 72 10.00 32.26 12.35
N ARG A 73 9.80 31.92 11.07
CA ARG A 73 8.61 32.32 10.31
C ARG A 73 7.39 31.47 10.72
N ARG A 74 6.18 31.93 10.42
CA ARG A 74 4.91 31.22 10.71
C ARG A 74 4.69 30.90 12.21
N LYS A 75 5.24 31.71 13.12
CA LYS A 75 5.14 31.58 14.60
C LYS A 75 4.53 32.81 15.30
N GLY A 76 4.01 33.78 14.56
CA GLY A 76 3.37 34.99 15.13
C GLY A 76 2.12 34.69 15.94
N GLN A 77 1.63 35.67 16.72
CA GLN A 77 0.52 35.49 17.66
C GLN A 77 -0.74 34.89 17.00
N GLY A 78 -1.15 35.39 15.82
CA GLY A 78 -2.30 34.85 15.07
C GLY A 78 -2.11 33.43 14.48
N LYS A 79 -0.97 32.78 14.69
CA LYS A 79 -0.74 31.35 14.36
C LYS A 79 -0.74 30.45 15.59
N ARG A 80 -0.82 31.03 16.79
CA ARG A 80 -0.91 30.29 18.05
C ARG A 80 -2.39 30.01 18.33
N GLN A 81 -2.72 28.76 18.63
CA GLN A 81 -4.09 28.33 18.96
C GLN A 81 -4.21 27.79 20.39
N GLY A 82 -3.08 27.59 21.09
CA GLY A 82 -3.05 27.19 22.49
C GLY A 82 -2.75 28.37 23.42
N THR A 83 -2.98 28.17 24.72
CA THR A 83 -2.52 29.08 25.78
C THR A 83 -1.00 29.11 25.83
N ALA A 84 -0.45 30.19 26.40
CA ALA A 84 0.99 30.37 26.57
C ALA A 84 1.58 29.31 27.52
#